data_AF-A0AAN6LTM6-F1
#
_entry.id   AF-A0AAN6LTM6-F1
#
_cell.length_a   1.000
_cell.length_b   1.000
_cell.length_c   1.000
_cell.angle_alpha   90.00
_cell.angle_beta   90.00
_cell.angle_gamma   90.00
#
_symmetry.space_group_name_H-M   'P 1'
#
loop_
_entity.id
_entity.type
_entity.pdbx_description
1 polymer ?
#
loop_
_entity_poly.entity_id
_entity_poly.type
_entity_poly.pdbx_seq_one_letter_code
_entity_poly.pdbx_strand_id
1 'polypeptide(L)'
;MPPFWTIGCLYGATSVALGAFGAHGLKKRIADPARITNWSTAAQYQLIHSAVLTLASVAAPQNTVAMGLFTAGMTMFSGSIYLLVLDPQRWKFLGPVTPLGGLCLIGGYDSSLWPKPKIVPTQLKFVLRREQYRVVPVSSSAILSHTIALRLRLLKSILHCVLALRQLADRTSALDGTYYVYALYVAP
;
A
#
# COMPACT_ATOMS: atom_id res chain seq x y z
N MET A 1 21.01 -11.43 0.73
CA MET A 1 20.05 -10.36 1.06
C MET A 1 18.64 -10.92 1.00
N PRO A 2 17.67 -10.42 1.78
CA PRO A 2 16.29 -10.89 1.73
C PRO A 2 15.72 -10.72 0.32
N PRO A 3 14.96 -11.70 -0.23
CA PRO A 3 14.46 -11.64 -1.61
C PRO A 3 13.60 -10.41 -1.89
N PHE A 4 12.87 -9.94 -0.89
CA PHE A 4 12.00 -8.76 -0.98
C PHE A 4 12.75 -7.43 -1.17
N TRP A 5 14.00 -7.34 -0.74
CA TRP A 5 14.84 -6.16 -1.02
C TRP A 5 15.03 -6.00 -2.53
N THR A 6 15.45 -7.08 -3.20
CA THR A 6 15.64 -7.10 -4.65
C THR A 6 14.34 -6.80 -5.39
N ILE A 7 13.22 -7.38 -4.94
CA ILE A 7 11.90 -7.10 -5.51
C ILE A 7 11.57 -5.61 -5.37
N GLY A 8 11.73 -5.01 -4.18
CA GLY A 8 11.52 -3.58 -3.96
C GLY A 8 12.35 -2.71 -4.91
N CYS A 9 13.65 -2.99 -5.07
CA CYS A 9 14.48 -2.27 -6.02
C CYS A 9 14.01 -2.43 -7.47
N LEU A 10 13.59 -3.63 -7.89
CA LEU A 10 13.07 -3.86 -9.24
C LEU A 10 11.77 -3.10 -9.51
N TYR A 11 10.83 -3.11 -8.56
CA TYR A 11 9.59 -2.32 -8.69
C TYR A 11 9.87 -0.82 -8.72
N GLY A 12 10.85 -0.34 -7.95
CA GLY A 12 11.27 1.06 -7.97
C GLY A 12 11.89 1.47 -9.30
N ALA A 13 12.84 0.68 -9.81
CA ALA A 13 13.47 0.94 -11.10
C ALA A 13 12.47 0.93 -12.26
N THR A 14 11.57 -0.05 -12.28
CA THR A 14 10.51 -0.13 -13.30
C THR A 14 9.51 1.01 -13.19
N SER A 15 9.16 1.45 -11.98
CA SER A 15 8.31 2.63 -11.79
C SER A 15 8.94 3.90 -12.35
N VAL A 16 10.24 4.14 -12.11
CA VAL A 16 10.95 5.30 -12.68
C VAL A 16 10.95 5.24 -14.21
N ALA A 17 11.24 4.08 -14.78
CA ALA A 17 11.23 3.89 -16.24
C ALA A 17 9.83 4.14 -16.83
N LEU A 18 8.78 3.57 -16.22
CA LEU A 18 7.40 3.73 -16.67
C LEU A 18 6.91 5.17 -16.46
N GLY A 19 7.29 5.84 -15.37
CA GLY A 19 6.99 7.25 -15.13
C GLY A 19 7.61 8.16 -16.19
N ALA A 20 8.90 7.94 -16.51
CA ALA A 20 9.59 8.68 -17.57
C ALA A 20 8.95 8.43 -18.94
N PHE A 21 8.60 7.17 -19.25
CA PHE A 21 7.87 6.80 -20.46
C PHE A 21 6.50 7.49 -20.53
N GLY A 22 5.76 7.56 -19.42
CA GLY A 22 4.49 8.26 -19.32
C GLY A 22 4.62 9.75 -19.67
N ALA A 23 5.58 10.43 -19.06
CA ALA A 23 5.79 11.86 -19.21
C ALA A 23 6.32 12.28 -20.59
N HIS A 24 7.23 11.51 -21.19
CA HIS A 24 7.94 11.92 -22.42
C HIS A 24 7.47 11.17 -23.67
N GLY A 25 7.09 9.90 -23.52
CA GLY A 25 6.69 9.02 -24.62
C GLY A 25 5.17 8.94 -24.79
N LEU A 26 4.46 8.54 -23.73
CA LEU A 26 3.05 8.19 -23.80
C LEU A 26 2.15 9.41 -24.04
N LYS A 27 2.46 10.56 -23.44
CA LYS A 27 1.76 11.84 -23.68
C LYS A 27 1.69 12.25 -25.15
N LYS A 28 2.66 11.81 -25.99
CA LYS A 28 2.67 12.11 -27.43
C LYS A 28 1.79 11.15 -28.25
N ARG A 29 1.36 10.03 -27.65
CA ARG A 29 0.62 8.95 -28.32
C ARG A 29 -0.84 8.83 -27.86
N ILE A 30 -1.15 9.26 -26.64
CA ILE A 30 -2.50 9.23 -26.08
C ILE A 30 -2.96 10.68 -25.86
N ALA A 31 -4.03 11.07 -26.55
CA ALA A 31 -4.61 12.40 -26.46
C ALA A 31 -5.46 12.60 -25.18
N ASP A 32 -6.02 11.52 -24.63
CA ASP A 32 -6.86 11.55 -23.44
C ASP A 32 -6.04 11.90 -22.17
N PRO A 33 -6.27 13.07 -21.55
CA PRO A 33 -5.55 13.49 -20.34
C PRO A 33 -5.82 12.60 -19.12
N ALA A 34 -7.01 11.98 -19.04
CA ALA A 34 -7.39 11.12 -17.92
C ALA A 34 -6.54 9.85 -17.91
N ARG A 35 -6.32 9.24 -19.09
CA ARG A 35 -5.43 8.07 -19.26
C ARG A 35 -3.98 8.38 -18.89
N ILE A 36 -3.48 9.57 -19.26
CA ILE A 36 -2.14 10.01 -18.86
C ILE A 36 -2.05 10.20 -17.34
N THR A 37 -3.07 10.78 -16.73
CA THR A 37 -3.14 10.94 -15.27
C THR A 37 -3.14 9.58 -14.58
N ASN A 38 -3.95 8.64 -15.04
CA ASN A 38 -4.01 7.28 -14.50
C ASN A 38 -2.66 6.56 -14.60
N TRP A 39 -1.94 6.70 -15.71
CA TRP A 39 -0.57 6.18 -15.85
C TRP A 39 0.38 6.76 -14.79
N SER A 40 0.32 8.07 -14.60
CA SER A 40 1.12 8.76 -13.58
C SER A 40 0.80 8.26 -12.17
N THR A 41 -0.49 8.06 -11.86
CA THR A 41 -0.94 7.49 -10.59
C THR A 41 -0.38 6.08 -10.39
N ALA A 42 -0.45 5.22 -11.40
CA ALA A 42 0.10 3.86 -11.32
C ALA A 42 1.61 3.86 -11.02
N ALA A 43 2.38 4.72 -11.70
CA ALA A 43 3.81 4.88 -11.44
C ALA A 43 4.10 5.41 -10.04
N GLN A 44 3.38 6.43 -9.60
CA GLN A 44 3.57 7.00 -8.28
C GLN A 44 3.28 5.99 -7.16
N TYR A 45 2.17 5.24 -7.25
CA TYR A 45 1.84 4.20 -6.29
C TYR A 45 2.89 3.09 -6.29
N GLN A 46 3.35 2.64 -7.47
CA GLN A 46 4.41 1.64 -7.56
C GLN A 46 5.70 2.14 -6.91
N LEU A 47 6.08 3.40 -7.13
CA LEU A 47 7.30 3.96 -6.56
C LEU A 47 7.23 4.01 -5.02
N ILE A 48 6.15 4.57 -4.48
CA ILE A 48 5.96 4.72 -3.03
C ILE A 48 5.99 3.36 -2.35
N HIS A 49 5.24 2.39 -2.85
CA HIS A 49 5.16 1.07 -2.22
C HIS A 49 6.41 0.23 -2.45
N SER A 50 7.17 0.46 -3.52
CA SER A 50 8.48 -0.17 -3.72
C SER A 50 9.52 0.31 -2.69
N ALA A 51 9.52 1.61 -2.36
CA ALA A 51 10.36 2.17 -1.32
C ALA A 51 9.95 1.61 0.06
N VAL A 52 8.64 1.56 0.35
CA VAL A 52 8.12 0.97 1.59
C VAL A 52 8.47 -0.52 1.71
N LEU A 53 8.36 -1.29 0.63
CA LEU A 53 8.75 -2.70 0.60
C LEU A 53 10.24 -2.87 0.90
N THR A 54 11.08 -2.04 0.27
CA THR A 54 12.54 -2.04 0.48
C THR A 54 12.87 -1.74 1.95
N LEU A 55 12.25 -0.72 2.54
CA LEU A 55 12.40 -0.37 3.95
C LEU A 55 11.88 -1.47 4.88
N ALA A 56 10.70 -2.03 4.60
CA ALA A 56 10.11 -3.11 5.39
C ALA A 56 11.00 -4.36 5.41
N SER A 57 11.66 -4.66 4.29
CA SER A 57 12.57 -5.81 4.19
C SER A 57 13.81 -5.70 5.10
N VAL A 58 14.19 -4.50 5.51
CA VAL A 58 15.28 -4.26 6.47
C VAL A 58 14.76 -4.06 7.89
N ALA A 59 13.69 -3.28 8.06
CA ALA A 59 13.16 -2.93 9.37
C ALA A 59 12.41 -4.09 10.06
N ALA A 60 11.74 -4.94 9.27
CA ALA A 60 10.94 -6.07 9.73
C ALA A 60 11.04 -7.27 8.77
N PRO A 61 12.25 -7.84 8.55
CA PRO A 61 12.49 -8.92 7.58
C PRO A 61 11.62 -10.18 7.82
N GLN A 62 11.16 -10.39 9.06
CA GLN A 62 10.28 -11.48 9.44
C GLN A 62 8.82 -11.29 9.01
N ASN A 63 8.40 -10.08 8.63
CA ASN A 63 7.02 -9.79 8.22
C ASN A 63 6.81 -10.05 6.73
N THR A 64 6.90 -11.32 6.34
CA THR A 64 6.72 -11.74 4.94
C THR A 64 5.31 -11.50 4.41
N VAL A 65 4.30 -11.46 5.29
CA VAL A 65 2.91 -11.16 4.93
C VAL A 65 2.79 -9.73 4.40
N ALA A 66 3.29 -8.74 5.13
CA ALA A 66 3.28 -7.35 4.67
C ALA A 66 4.02 -7.19 3.32
N MET A 67 5.20 -7.80 3.20
CA MET A 67 6.01 -7.72 1.99
C MET A 67 5.34 -8.39 0.77
N GLY A 68 4.69 -9.54 1.00
CA GLY A 68 3.89 -10.23 -0.02
C GLY A 68 2.68 -9.39 -0.47
N LEU A 69 1.98 -8.77 0.48
CA LEU A 69 0.83 -7.89 0.20
C LEU A 69 1.23 -6.64 -0.58
N PHE A 70 2.36 -6.00 -0.27
CA PHE A 70 2.88 -4.90 -1.08
C PHE A 70 3.24 -5.32 -2.49
N THR A 71 3.90 -6.47 -2.65
CA THR A 71 4.29 -7.00 -3.97
C THR A 71 3.06 -7.33 -4.82
N ALA A 72 2.10 -8.07 -4.27
CA ALA A 72 0.85 -8.40 -4.93
C ALA A 72 0.03 -7.13 -5.23
N GLY A 73 -0.06 -6.22 -4.28
CA GLY A 73 -0.78 -4.95 -4.40
C GLY A 73 -0.22 -4.07 -5.52
N MET A 74 1.09 -3.85 -5.61
CA MET A 74 1.70 -3.09 -6.71
C MET A 74 1.43 -3.74 -8.06
N THR A 75 1.54 -5.07 -8.15
CA THR A 75 1.30 -5.81 -9.40
C THR A 75 -0.14 -5.68 -9.86
N MET A 76 -1.09 -5.87 -8.95
CA MET A 76 -2.52 -5.83 -9.26
C MET A 76 -3.04 -4.41 -9.45
N PHE A 77 -2.54 -3.42 -8.70
CA PHE A 77 -2.99 -2.03 -8.77
C PHE A 77 -2.31 -1.27 -9.91
N SER A 78 -0.98 -1.16 -9.88
CA SER A 78 -0.25 -0.39 -10.87
C SER A 78 -0.20 -1.13 -12.22
N GLY A 79 0.02 -2.45 -12.18
CA GLY A 79 0.08 -3.27 -13.40
C GLY A 79 -1.23 -3.27 -14.19
N SER A 80 -2.39 -3.38 -13.53
CA SER A 80 -3.69 -3.31 -14.21
C SER A 80 -3.92 -1.94 -14.86
N ILE A 81 -3.62 -0.84 -14.15
CA ILE A 81 -3.80 0.51 -14.66
C ILE A 81 -2.90 0.75 -15.87
N TYR A 82 -1.65 0.29 -15.88
CA TYR A 82 -0.80 0.41 -17.06
C TYR A 82 -1.40 -0.29 -18.28
N LEU A 83 -1.91 -1.52 -18.10
CA LEU A 83 -2.52 -2.28 -19.19
C LEU A 83 -3.80 -1.61 -19.69
N LEU A 84 -4.68 -1.18 -18.78
CA LEU A 84 -5.90 -0.43 -19.10
C LEU A 84 -5.60 0.89 -19.82
N VAL A 85 -4.52 1.58 -19.43
CA VAL A 85 -4.11 2.80 -20.12
C VAL A 85 -3.55 2.52 -21.51
N LEU A 86 -2.91 1.37 -21.76
CA LEU A 86 -2.41 1.05 -23.11
C LEU A 86 -3.55 0.65 -24.05
N ASP A 87 -4.44 -0.23 -23.59
CA ASP A 87 -5.55 -0.74 -24.40
C ASP A 87 -6.77 -1.08 -23.52
N PRO A 88 -7.66 -0.09 -23.28
CA PRO A 88 -8.82 -0.28 -22.42
C PRO A 88 -9.76 -1.39 -22.92
N GLN A 89 -9.96 -1.49 -24.23
CA GLN A 89 -10.90 -2.46 -24.81
C GLN A 89 -10.40 -3.89 -24.61
N ARG A 90 -9.11 -4.13 -24.83
CA ARG A 90 -8.51 -5.45 -24.63
C ARG A 90 -8.42 -5.84 -23.17
N TRP A 91 -8.13 -4.87 -22.29
CA TRP A 91 -7.81 -5.13 -20.88
C TRP A 91 -8.92 -4.77 -19.90
N LYS A 92 -10.13 -4.43 -20.37
CA LYS A 92 -11.32 -4.10 -19.56
C LYS A 92 -11.58 -5.04 -18.39
N PHE A 93 -11.32 -6.34 -18.57
CA PHE A 93 -11.49 -7.35 -17.52
C PHE A 93 -10.57 -7.15 -16.30
N LEU A 94 -9.51 -6.34 -16.43
CA LEU A 94 -8.62 -5.97 -15.33
C LEU A 94 -9.16 -4.81 -14.48
N GLY A 95 -10.25 -4.16 -14.87
CA GLY A 95 -10.88 -3.09 -14.08
C GLY A 95 -11.13 -3.48 -12.62
N PRO A 96 -11.78 -4.63 -12.33
CA PRO A 96 -11.98 -5.11 -10.97
C PRO A 96 -10.71 -5.55 -10.23
N VAL A 97 -9.57 -5.74 -10.92
CA VAL A 97 -8.30 -6.14 -10.29
C VAL A 97 -7.65 -4.97 -9.56
N THR A 98 -7.83 -3.74 -10.07
CA THR A 98 -7.30 -2.52 -9.44
C THR A 98 -7.74 -2.32 -7.98
N PRO A 99 -9.05 -2.37 -7.63
CA PRO A 99 -9.46 -2.23 -6.23
C PRO A 99 -8.96 -3.37 -5.33
N LEU A 100 -8.85 -4.60 -5.84
CA LEU A 100 -8.24 -5.71 -5.10
C LEU A 100 -6.77 -5.45 -4.81
N GLY A 101 -6.03 -4.90 -5.77
CA GLY A 101 -4.66 -4.43 -5.56
C GLY A 101 -4.57 -3.35 -4.48
N GLY A 102 -5.49 -2.38 -4.48
CA GLY A 102 -5.58 -1.35 -3.45
C GLY A 102 -5.82 -1.93 -2.05
N LEU A 103 -6.69 -2.93 -1.93
CA LEU A 103 -6.91 -3.64 -0.66
C LEU A 103 -5.66 -4.37 -0.18
N CYS A 104 -4.90 -5.00 -1.08
CA CYS A 104 -3.61 -5.61 -0.73
C CYS A 104 -2.60 -4.57 -0.24
N LEU A 105 -2.51 -3.40 -0.87
CA LEU A 105 -1.64 -2.32 -0.41
C LEU A 105 -2.02 -1.85 1.01
N ILE A 106 -3.31 -1.63 1.27
CA ILE A 106 -3.81 -1.29 2.61
C ILE A 106 -3.45 -2.38 3.63
N GLY A 107 -3.70 -3.65 3.29
CA GLY A 107 -3.34 -4.79 4.13
C GLY A 107 -1.84 -4.91 4.40
N GLY A 108 -0.99 -4.52 3.45
CA GLY A 108 0.47 -4.45 3.63
C GLY A 108 0.87 -3.44 4.70
N TYR A 109 0.26 -2.25 4.69
CA TYR A 109 0.48 -1.25 5.74
C TYR A 109 -0.06 -1.69 7.09
N ASP A 110 -1.28 -2.25 7.13
CA ASP A 110 -1.88 -2.72 8.37
C ASP A 110 -1.08 -3.88 8.98
N SER A 111 -0.61 -4.81 8.15
CA SER A 111 0.29 -5.88 8.60
C SER A 111 1.62 -5.34 9.10
N SER A 112 2.16 -4.27 8.49
CA SER A 112 3.38 -3.60 8.96
C SER A 112 3.17 -2.87 10.28
N LEU A 113 1.95 -2.37 10.53
CA LEU A 113 1.59 -1.74 11.78
C LEU A 113 1.69 -2.73 12.94
N TRP A 114 1.46 -4.03 12.75
CA TRP A 114 1.51 -5.04 13.81
C TRP A 114 2.87 -5.77 13.87
N PRO A 115 3.92 -5.19 14.50
CA PRO A 115 5.22 -5.83 14.58
C PRO A 115 5.10 -7.18 15.27
N LYS A 116 5.49 -8.24 14.57
CA LYS A 116 5.66 -9.55 15.17
C LYS A 116 6.77 -9.43 16.24
N PRO A 117 6.55 -9.96 17.46
CA PRO A 117 7.55 -9.86 18.52
C PRO A 117 8.87 -10.43 18.00
N LYS A 118 9.97 -9.67 18.17
CA LYS A 118 11.30 -10.20 17.90
C LYS A 118 11.50 -11.35 18.88
N ILE A 119 11.61 -12.57 18.37
CA ILE A 119 12.06 -13.71 19.17
C ILE A 119 13.53 -13.44 19.46
N VAL A 120 13.81 -12.75 20.58
CA VAL A 120 15.18 -12.59 21.07
C VAL A 120 15.66 -14.00 21.42
N PRO A 121 16.78 -14.48 20.88
CA PRO A 121 17.31 -15.77 21.26
C PRO A 121 17.50 -15.79 22.77
N THR A 122 16.83 -16.72 23.45
CA THR A 122 16.83 -16.89 24.91
C THR A 122 18.24 -17.01 25.51
N GLN A 123 19.25 -17.27 24.68
CA GLN A 123 20.65 -17.45 25.03
C GLN A 123 21.30 -16.22 25.71
N LEU A 124 20.81 -14.99 25.47
CA LEU A 124 21.41 -13.79 26.10
C LEU A 124 20.94 -13.55 27.55
N LYS A 125 19.91 -14.27 28.03
CA LYS A 125 19.43 -14.12 29.42
C LYS A 125 20.31 -14.85 30.45
N PHE A 126 21.19 -15.75 30.02
CA PHE A 126 22.00 -16.56 30.96
C PHE A 126 23.29 -15.89 31.43
N VAL A 127 23.77 -14.82 30.78
CA VAL A 127 25.10 -14.22 31.06
C VAL A 127 25.05 -12.98 31.97
N LEU A 128 23.88 -12.36 32.20
CA LEU A 128 23.77 -11.21 33.11
C LEU A 128 23.05 -11.59 34.41
N ARG A 129 23.77 -12.31 35.30
CA ARG A 129 23.34 -12.59 36.68
C ARG A 129 24.24 -11.83 37.66
N ARG A 130 23.58 -11.03 38.51
CA ARG A 130 24.04 -10.26 39.69
C ARG A 130 24.42 -8.79 39.42
N GLU A 131 23.42 -7.93 39.37
CA GLU A 131 23.38 -6.74 40.23
C GLU A 131 21.96 -6.17 40.33
N GLN A 132 21.62 -5.67 41.51
CA GLN A 132 20.30 -5.19 41.89
C GLN A 132 19.82 -4.01 41.03
N TYR A 133 18.95 -4.28 40.07
CA TYR A 133 18.00 -3.28 39.58
C TYR A 133 16.59 -3.72 39.97
N ARG A 134 15.89 -2.86 40.73
CA ARG A 134 14.46 -3.03 41.04
C ARG A 134 13.69 -2.94 39.73
N VAL A 135 13.42 -4.08 39.10
CA VAL A 135 12.55 -4.18 37.93
C VAL A 135 11.14 -3.84 38.41
N VAL A 136 10.66 -2.62 38.14
CA VAL A 136 9.24 -2.31 38.31
C VAL A 136 8.50 -3.16 37.26
N PRO A 137 7.62 -4.10 37.64
CA PRO A 137 6.91 -4.92 36.68
C PRO A 137 5.87 -4.03 35.98
N VAL A 138 6.24 -3.42 34.86
CA VAL A 138 5.23 -2.91 33.92
C VAL A 138 4.55 -4.13 33.34
N SER A 139 3.31 -4.39 33.75
CA SER A 139 2.60 -5.60 33.33
C SER A 139 2.55 -5.65 31.80
N SER A 140 2.99 -6.76 31.21
CA SER A 140 2.99 -6.93 29.76
C SER A 140 1.58 -6.80 29.17
N SER A 141 0.53 -7.02 29.99
CA SER A 141 -0.87 -6.82 29.61
C SER A 141 -1.27 -5.35 29.49
N ALA A 142 -0.66 -4.43 30.24
CA ALA A 142 -0.94 -2.99 30.16
C ALA A 142 -0.32 -2.33 28.91
N ILE A 143 0.90 -2.72 28.52
CA ILE A 143 1.53 -2.24 27.28
C ILE A 143 0.79 -2.81 26.07
N LEU A 144 0.44 -4.10 26.13
CA LEU A 144 -0.31 -4.77 25.06
C LEU A 144 -1.69 -4.12 24.87
N SER A 145 -2.45 -3.89 25.95
CA SER A 145 -3.78 -3.27 25.85
C SER A 145 -3.73 -1.83 25.32
N HIS A 146 -2.75 -1.02 25.73
CA HIS A 146 -2.62 0.35 25.26
C HIS A 146 -2.23 0.43 23.77
N THR A 147 -1.34 -0.45 23.33
CA THR A 147 -0.91 -0.52 21.94
C THR A 147 -2.05 -1.01 21.03
N ILE A 148 -2.80 -2.04 21.47
CA ILE A 148 -3.99 -2.53 20.77
C ILE A 148 -5.06 -1.43 20.69
N ALA A 149 -5.33 -0.73 21.80
CA ALA A 149 -6.33 0.34 21.84
C ALA A 149 -5.97 1.51 20.92
N LEU A 150 -4.70 1.93 20.88
CA LEU A 150 -4.23 2.97 19.97
C LEU A 150 -4.37 2.55 18.50
N ARG A 151 -4.06 1.29 18.18
CA ARG A 151 -4.19 0.72 16.83
C ARG A 151 -5.65 0.62 16.38
N LEU A 152 -6.56 0.17 17.25
CA LEU A 152 -7.99 0.13 16.96
C LEU A 152 -8.59 1.53 16.78
N ARG A 153 -8.08 2.54 17.50
CA ARG A 153 -8.47 3.95 17.30
C ARG A 153 -8.01 4.47 15.94
N LEU A 154 -6.79 4.15 15.52
CA LEU A 154 -6.27 4.47 14.19
C LEU A 154 -7.09 3.80 13.08
N LEU A 155 -7.37 2.50 13.20
CA LEU A 155 -8.20 1.77 12.22
C LEU A 155 -9.62 2.35 12.10
N LYS A 156 -10.25 2.68 13.23
CA LYS A 156 -11.56 3.34 13.23
C LYS A 156 -11.51 4.74 12.61
N SER A 157 -10.44 5.50 12.86
CA SER A 157 -10.23 6.81 12.27
C SER A 157 -10.05 6.73 10.75
N ILE A 158 -9.28 5.76 10.25
CA ILE A 158 -9.12 5.49 8.82
C ILE A 158 -10.47 5.10 8.20
N LEU A 159 -11.21 4.19 8.83
CA LEU A 159 -12.53 3.77 8.34
C LEU A 159 -13.51 4.95 8.26
N HIS A 160 -13.57 5.80 9.30
CA HIS A 160 -14.39 7.01 9.27
C HIS A 160 -13.95 7.99 8.18
N CYS A 161 -12.66 8.16 7.96
CA CYS A 161 -12.14 9.00 6.89
C CYS A 161 -12.57 8.47 5.51
N VAL A 162 -12.45 7.16 5.28
CA VAL A 162 -12.88 6.51 4.02
C VAL A 162 -14.39 6.65 3.81
N LEU A 163 -15.21 6.41 4.84
CA LEU A 163 -16.66 6.58 4.77
C LEU A 163 -17.07 8.04 4.53
N ALA A 164 -16.38 8.99 5.18
CA ALA A 164 -16.62 10.42 4.98
C ALA A 164 -16.25 10.86 3.55
N LEU A 165 -15.13 10.37 3.00
CA LEU A 165 -14.74 10.62 1.61
C LEU A 165 -15.74 10.04 0.62
N ARG A 166 -16.27 8.83 0.89
CA ARG A 166 -17.35 8.25 0.08
C ARG A 166 -18.61 9.11 0.12
N GLN A 167 -19.04 9.53 1.30
CA GLN A 167 -20.21 10.41 1.44
C GLN A 167 -20.01 11.75 0.75
N LEU A 168 -18.79 12.29 0.76
CA LEU A 168 -18.45 13.53 0.06
C LEU A 168 -18.52 13.35 -1.45
N ALA A 169 -17.98 12.24 -1.98
CA ALA A 169 -18.06 11.88 -3.39
C ALA A 169 -19.53 11.72 -3.85
N ASP A 170 -20.34 10.99 -3.08
CA ASP A 170 -21.77 10.78 -3.37
C ASP A 170 -22.55 12.11 -3.37
N ARG A 171 -22.19 13.07 -2.49
CA ARG A 171 -22.79 14.41 -2.44
C ARG A 171 -22.38 15.29 -3.63
N THR A 172 -21.12 15.23 -4.05
CA THR A 172 -20.66 15.98 -5.24
C THR A 172 -21.34 15.47 -6.52
N SER A 173 -21.59 14.17 -6.64
CA SER A 173 -22.35 13.61 -7.77
C SER A 173 -23.85 13.99 -7.79
N ALA A 174 -24.41 14.43 -6.66
CA ALA A 174 -25.81 14.86 -6.58
C ALA A 174 -26.01 16.35 -6.91
N LEU A 175 -24.97 17.18 -6.79
CA LEU A 175 -25.04 18.62 -7.05
C LEU A 175 -24.76 18.97 -8.52
N ASP A 176 -23.95 18.16 -9.19
CA ASP A 176 -23.58 18.34 -10.59
C ASP A 176 -24.23 17.21 -11.41
N GLY A 177 -25.44 17.45 -11.95
CA GLY A 177 -26.16 16.54 -12.85
C GLY A 177 -25.40 16.15 -14.14
N THR A 178 -24.14 16.55 -14.26
CA THR A 178 -23.20 16.29 -15.34
C THR A 178 -22.34 15.04 -15.10
N TYR A 179 -22.23 14.51 -13.86
CA TYR A 179 -21.39 13.33 -13.56
C TYR A 179 -22.05 11.96 -13.80
N TYR A 180 -23.36 11.90 -14.05
CA TYR A 180 -23.99 10.63 -14.48
C TYR A 180 -23.42 10.12 -15.80
N VAL A 181 -22.84 11.00 -16.62
CA VAL A 181 -22.13 10.60 -17.85
C VAL A 181 -20.69 10.17 -17.56
N TYR A 182 -20.06 10.56 -16.46
CA TYR A 182 -18.67 10.13 -16.17
C TYR A 182 -18.62 8.84 -15.33
N ALA A 183 -19.52 8.63 -14.37
CA ALA A 183 -19.48 7.41 -13.54
C ALA A 183 -19.96 6.15 -14.28
N LEU A 184 -20.85 6.27 -15.27
CA LEU A 184 -21.27 5.17 -16.16
C LEU A 184 -20.34 4.96 -17.36
N TYR A 185 -19.43 5.90 -17.65
CA TYR A 185 -18.50 5.85 -18.78
C TYR A 185 -17.02 5.76 -18.36
N VAL A 186 -16.75 5.68 -17.05
CA VAL A 186 -15.49 5.18 -16.46
C VAL A 186 -15.61 3.70 -16.06
N ALA A 187 -16.62 3.01 -16.63
CA ALA A 187 -16.45 1.66 -17.14
C ALA A 187 -16.31 1.78 -18.67
N PRO A 188 -15.08 1.98 -19.15
CA PRO A 188 -14.37 0.85 -19.78
C PRO A 188 -12.96 0.61 -19.22
#